data_AF-A0A667YZU0-F1
#
_entry.id   AF-A0A667YZU0-F1
#
_cell.length_a   1.000
_cell.length_b   1.000
_cell.length_c   1.000
_cell.angle_alpha   90.00
_cell.angle_beta   90.00
_cell.angle_gamma   90.00
#
_symmetry.space_group_name_H-M   'P 1'
#
loop_
_entity.id
_entity.type
_entity.pdbx_description
1 polymer ?
#
loop_
_entity_poly.entity_id
_entity_poly.type
_entity_poly.pdbx_seq_one_letter_code
_entity_poly.pdbx_strand_id
1 'polypeptide(L)'
;MPHASRVTVHLKRMSGSCSSHTHKHTHTRSHSLTATHTHTLTHTLLTAGLVSRLVSRAASRLAGCVNGAQMEDFLSSCRRAVQANADDRPGFHVVLGNEACDVDSMVSALAYAYFLSKTVGGDMLALPLLNIRQSELVLRSDNVFLLRQSGVSTDLLLFRDQLDLRALQRAGRLRLTLVDHNVLPSADSDLEGAVVEVIDHHFLEREPSSSCPVTVETVGSCATLVTERIVQKAPEILDQQLAQLLYATILLDCVNMAPAAGKVTPKDSQCAAQLEQRFPGLPPRGALFQSLQNAKFDVSGLSTEQMLLKDMKSVSGELKLAVSVIYITLEEFLQRSELEAELSSFCQRLGLDLLIAMTISFSDSKEPFRQLAVYSHSALYRQEVSQHLEQACNPALNLCPISSPHPHITAYHQGNTLASRKKLLPIVKDFLRERSGDCCRGNQEEAGLEEDSQVPPTPMNSLVEGCPLDAGPPSISALALEEKISKMADREEEGGGAH
;
A
#
# COMPACT_ATOMS: atom_id res chain seq x y z
N MET A 1 -19.66 45.48 -35.38
CA MET A 1 -20.34 45.06 -36.63
C MET A 1 -19.30 44.47 -37.56
N PRO A 2 -19.60 43.40 -38.32
CA PRO A 2 -20.07 42.07 -37.90
C PRO A 2 -19.08 40.98 -38.40
N HIS A 3 -19.04 39.74 -37.91
CA HIS A 3 -20.09 38.72 -38.04
C HIS A 3 -20.01 37.68 -36.91
N ALA A 4 -21.19 37.37 -36.38
CA ALA A 4 -21.46 36.32 -35.40
C ALA A 4 -22.07 35.11 -36.11
N SER A 5 -21.73 33.91 -35.65
CA SER A 5 -22.50 32.68 -35.93
C SER A 5 -23.04 32.13 -34.61
N ARG A 6 -24.35 32.32 -34.42
CA ARG A 6 -25.15 31.74 -33.33
C ARG A 6 -25.55 30.31 -33.72
N VAL A 7 -25.32 29.36 -32.82
CA VAL A 7 -25.96 28.03 -32.87
C VAL A 7 -27.16 28.06 -31.92
N THR A 8 -28.34 27.81 -32.48
CA THR A 8 -29.63 27.79 -31.79
C THR A 8 -29.94 26.36 -31.36
N VAL A 9 -30.12 26.11 -30.06
CA VAL A 9 -30.66 24.83 -29.55
C VAL A 9 -32.15 24.98 -29.32
N HIS A 10 -32.95 24.16 -30.01
CA HIS A 10 -34.39 24.04 -29.84
C HIS A 10 -34.73 23.24 -28.57
N LEU A 11 -35.37 23.90 -27.59
CA LEU A 11 -36.06 23.25 -26.48
C LEU A 11 -37.50 22.92 -26.89
N LYS A 12 -37.79 21.63 -27.10
CA LYS A 12 -39.14 21.12 -27.32
C LYS A 12 -39.74 20.69 -25.98
N ARG A 13 -40.68 21.49 -25.46
CA ARG A 13 -41.55 21.13 -24.33
C ARG A 13 -42.48 19.99 -24.76
N MET A 14 -42.55 18.91 -23.98
CA MET A 14 -43.68 17.99 -24.00
C MET A 14 -44.40 18.04 -22.65
N SER A 15 -45.64 18.51 -22.71
CA SER A 15 -46.64 18.46 -21.66
C SER A 15 -47.41 17.13 -21.74
N GLY A 16 -47.41 16.35 -20.66
CA GLY A 16 -48.25 15.17 -20.50
C GLY A 16 -49.06 15.28 -19.22
N SER A 17 -50.37 15.49 -19.38
CA SER A 17 -51.38 15.53 -18.32
C SER A 17 -51.62 14.15 -17.72
N CYS A 18 -51.67 14.01 -16.40
CA CYS A 18 -52.21 12.83 -15.74
C CYS A 18 -53.45 13.22 -14.94
N SER A 19 -54.58 12.62 -15.33
CA SER A 19 -55.91 12.87 -14.82
C SER A 19 -56.15 12.19 -13.48
N SER A 20 -56.73 12.95 -12.55
CA SER A 20 -57.33 12.50 -11.30
C SER A 20 -58.57 11.63 -11.52
N HIS A 21 -58.65 10.47 -10.87
CA HIS A 21 -59.92 9.76 -10.68
C HIS A 21 -60.18 9.49 -9.20
N THR A 22 -61.24 10.16 -8.74
CA THR A 22 -61.89 10.09 -7.45
C THR A 22 -62.66 8.79 -7.28
N HIS A 23 -62.44 8.09 -6.16
CA HIS A 23 -63.26 6.95 -5.73
C HIS A 23 -64.66 7.41 -5.30
N LYS A 24 -65.71 6.78 -5.85
CA LYS A 24 -67.07 6.81 -5.32
C LYS A 24 -67.31 5.60 -4.42
N HIS A 25 -67.82 5.86 -3.23
CA HIS A 25 -68.43 4.89 -2.32
C HIS A 25 -69.79 4.40 -2.85
N THR A 26 -70.05 3.10 -2.74
CA THR A 26 -71.40 2.54 -2.62
C THR A 26 -71.38 1.37 -1.63
N HIS A 27 -72.17 1.49 -0.58
CA HIS A 27 -72.54 0.44 0.37
C HIS A 27 -73.49 -0.58 -0.27
N THR A 28 -73.41 -1.87 0.11
CA THR A 28 -74.58 -2.69 0.49
C THR A 28 -74.20 -4.03 1.17
N ARG A 29 -74.71 -4.18 2.41
CA ARG A 29 -75.21 -5.36 3.16
C ARG A 29 -74.50 -6.73 3.13
N SER A 30 -73.90 -7.02 4.30
CA SER A 30 -74.19 -8.12 5.25
C SER A 30 -74.69 -9.49 4.77
N HIS A 31 -73.91 -10.53 5.04
CA HIS A 31 -74.38 -11.78 5.68
C HIS A 31 -73.25 -12.41 6.52
N SER A 32 -73.59 -12.82 7.74
CA SER A 32 -72.72 -13.55 8.67
C SER A 32 -72.62 -15.02 8.30
N LEU A 33 -71.44 -15.63 8.40
CA LEU A 33 -71.25 -17.06 8.64
C LEU A 33 -69.87 -17.30 9.28
N THR A 34 -69.91 -17.58 10.59
CA THR A 34 -69.14 -18.57 11.36
C THR A 34 -67.65 -18.81 11.08
N ALA A 35 -66.88 -18.67 12.15
CA ALA A 35 -65.48 -18.99 12.31
C ALA A 35 -65.14 -20.46 12.01
N THR A 36 -64.26 -20.68 11.04
CA THR A 36 -63.28 -21.78 10.96
C THR A 36 -62.40 -21.60 9.71
N HIS A 37 -61.63 -20.51 9.56
CA HIS A 37 -60.69 -20.36 8.43
C HIS A 37 -59.53 -19.36 8.71
N THR A 38 -59.02 -19.32 9.95
CA THR A 38 -57.93 -18.41 10.35
C THR A 38 -56.54 -19.05 10.46
N HIS A 39 -56.42 -20.39 10.31
CA HIS A 39 -55.12 -21.07 10.40
C HIS A 39 -54.44 -21.37 9.05
N THR A 40 -55.19 -21.36 7.94
CA THR A 40 -54.63 -21.68 6.62
C THR A 40 -54.06 -20.44 5.92
N LEU A 41 -54.68 -19.27 6.10
CA LEU A 41 -54.26 -18.01 5.45
C LEU A 41 -52.97 -17.41 6.04
N THR A 42 -52.71 -17.61 7.33
CA THR A 42 -51.46 -17.16 7.98
C THR A 42 -50.26 -17.95 7.49
N HIS A 43 -50.41 -19.26 7.23
CA HIS A 43 -49.32 -20.07 6.69
C HIS A 43 -49.03 -19.78 5.21
N THR A 44 -50.03 -19.40 4.41
CA THR A 44 -49.84 -19.01 2.99
C THR A 44 -49.25 -17.61 2.83
N LEU A 45 -49.55 -16.68 3.75
CA LEU A 45 -48.97 -15.33 3.76
C LEU A 45 -47.52 -15.32 4.29
N LEU A 46 -47.19 -16.17 5.26
CA LEU A 46 -45.81 -16.35 5.74
C LEU A 46 -44.90 -16.99 4.69
N THR A 47 -45.40 -17.97 3.91
CA THR A 47 -44.63 -18.56 2.81
C THR A 47 -44.53 -17.61 1.61
N ALA A 48 -45.57 -16.85 1.28
CA ALA A 48 -45.50 -15.82 0.24
C ALA A 48 -44.54 -14.67 0.61
N GLY A 49 -44.48 -14.27 1.88
CA GLY A 49 -43.51 -13.29 2.40
C GLY A 49 -42.07 -13.81 2.40
N LEU A 50 -41.84 -15.09 2.72
CA LEU A 50 -40.51 -15.71 2.64
C LEU A 50 -40.06 -15.86 1.19
N VAL A 51 -40.95 -16.31 0.30
CA VAL A 51 -40.68 -16.46 -1.14
C VAL A 51 -40.48 -15.09 -1.78
N SER A 52 -41.23 -14.06 -1.41
CA SER A 52 -41.00 -12.69 -1.89
C SER A 52 -39.66 -12.12 -1.42
N ARG A 53 -39.23 -12.41 -0.18
CA ARG A 53 -37.90 -12.01 0.33
C ARG A 53 -36.76 -12.82 -0.31
N LEU A 54 -36.96 -14.11 -0.58
CA LEU A 54 -36.01 -14.96 -1.30
C LEU A 54 -35.91 -14.61 -2.78
N VAL A 55 -37.03 -14.30 -3.43
CA VAL A 55 -37.09 -13.83 -4.82
C VAL A 55 -36.58 -12.40 -4.93
N SER A 56 -36.78 -11.54 -3.93
CA SER A 56 -36.15 -10.20 -3.86
C SER A 56 -34.64 -10.31 -3.62
N ARG A 57 -34.17 -11.21 -2.75
CA ARG A 57 -32.75 -11.51 -2.55
C ARG A 57 -32.09 -12.20 -3.75
N ALA A 58 -32.83 -13.02 -4.48
CA ALA A 58 -32.37 -13.65 -5.72
C ALA A 58 -32.42 -12.67 -6.90
N ALA A 59 -33.42 -11.79 -6.97
CA ALA A 59 -33.52 -10.72 -7.96
C ALA A 59 -32.48 -9.64 -7.71
N SER A 60 -32.10 -9.33 -6.46
CA SER A 60 -30.94 -8.47 -6.17
C SER A 60 -29.60 -9.15 -6.51
N ARG A 61 -29.55 -10.49 -6.56
CA ARG A 61 -28.39 -11.26 -7.04
C ARG A 61 -28.35 -11.41 -8.56
N LEU A 62 -29.48 -11.22 -9.26
CA LEU A 62 -29.60 -11.37 -10.72
C LEU A 62 -29.79 -10.05 -11.48
N ALA A 63 -30.11 -8.95 -10.78
CA ALA A 63 -30.28 -7.61 -11.37
C ALA A 63 -29.01 -6.73 -11.28
N GLY A 64 -27.86 -7.32 -10.95
CA GLY A 64 -26.55 -6.66 -10.91
C GLY A 64 -25.72 -6.89 -12.16
N CYS A 65 -26.32 -6.89 -13.36
CA CYS A 65 -25.57 -6.77 -14.62
C CYS A 65 -25.43 -5.28 -14.96
N VAL A 66 -24.67 -4.57 -14.13
CA VAL A 66 -23.97 -3.34 -14.51
C VAL A 66 -22.52 -3.60 -14.15
N ASN A 67 -21.73 -4.02 -15.14
CA ASN A 67 -20.29 -4.18 -15.00
C ASN A 67 -19.69 -2.84 -14.57
N GLY A 68 -19.10 -2.75 -13.37
CA GLY A 68 -18.13 -1.68 -13.11
C GLY A 68 -17.76 -1.32 -11.67
N ALA A 69 -18.54 -1.63 -10.62
CA ALA A 69 -18.31 -0.97 -9.31
C ALA A 69 -18.57 -1.80 -8.04
N GLN A 70 -18.32 -3.13 -8.05
CA GLN A 70 -18.65 -3.93 -6.86
C GLN A 70 -17.78 -3.62 -5.64
N MET A 71 -16.49 -3.30 -5.85
CA MET A 71 -15.58 -2.89 -4.78
C MET A 71 -15.96 -1.49 -4.27
N GLU A 72 -16.25 -0.55 -5.17
CA GLU A 72 -16.61 0.82 -4.82
C GLU A 72 -17.93 0.88 -4.05
N ASP A 73 -18.93 0.07 -4.42
CA ASP A 73 -20.18 -0.04 -3.67
C ASP A 73 -19.95 -0.58 -2.24
N PHE A 74 -19.04 -1.56 -2.10
CA PHE A 74 -18.62 -2.08 -0.82
C PHE A 74 -17.90 -1.02 0.03
N LEU A 75 -16.88 -0.36 -0.52
CA LEU A 75 -16.10 0.68 0.17
C LEU A 75 -16.98 1.88 0.53
N SER A 76 -17.87 2.31 -0.37
CA SER A 76 -18.86 3.36 -0.11
C SER A 76 -19.79 2.99 1.05
N SER A 77 -20.17 1.72 1.16
CA SER A 77 -21.00 1.23 2.26
C SER A 77 -20.22 1.18 3.58
N CYS A 78 -18.94 0.78 3.56
CA CYS A 78 -18.05 0.85 4.73
C CYS A 78 -17.92 2.29 5.23
N ARG A 79 -17.66 3.24 4.33
CA ARG A 79 -17.51 4.66 4.67
C ARG A 79 -18.76 5.24 5.32
N ARG A 80 -19.94 4.95 4.75
CA ARG A 80 -21.23 5.36 5.34
C ARG A 80 -21.44 4.78 6.74
N ALA A 81 -21.05 3.53 6.97
CA ALA A 81 -21.19 2.89 8.28
C ALA A 81 -20.26 3.51 9.33
N VAL A 82 -19.04 3.88 8.96
CA VAL A 82 -18.10 4.59 9.86
C VAL A 82 -18.60 6.00 10.19
N GLN A 83 -19.18 6.69 9.21
CA GLN A 83 -19.73 8.04 9.36
C GLN A 83 -21.09 8.10 10.08
N ALA A 84 -21.73 6.95 10.34
CA ALA A 84 -22.97 6.89 11.10
C ALA A 84 -22.76 7.35 12.55
N ASN A 85 -23.85 7.85 13.16
CA ASN A 85 -23.87 8.26 14.57
C ASN A 85 -23.37 7.13 15.48
N ALA A 86 -22.63 7.49 16.54
CA ALA A 86 -21.98 6.53 17.43
C ALA A 86 -22.97 5.53 18.06
N ASP A 87 -24.18 5.99 18.37
CA ASP A 87 -25.26 5.19 18.99
C ASP A 87 -25.85 4.14 18.02
N ASP A 88 -25.85 4.41 16.71
CA ASP A 88 -26.41 3.53 15.66
C ASP A 88 -25.33 2.73 14.92
N ARG A 89 -24.06 2.99 15.21
CA ARG A 89 -22.94 2.36 14.51
C ARG A 89 -22.94 0.84 14.81
N PRO A 90 -22.64 -0.04 13.83
CA PRO A 90 -22.52 -1.48 14.07
C PRO A 90 -21.19 -1.84 14.77
N GLY A 91 -21.01 -3.11 15.15
CA GLY A 91 -19.67 -3.63 15.41
C GLY A 91 -18.90 -3.80 14.11
N PHE A 92 -17.57 -3.70 14.16
CA PHE A 92 -16.71 -3.78 12.98
C PHE A 92 -15.72 -4.94 13.08
N HIS A 93 -15.60 -5.66 11.96
CA HIS A 93 -14.50 -6.56 11.71
C HIS A 93 -13.53 -5.84 10.76
N VAL A 94 -12.49 -5.24 11.35
CA VAL A 94 -11.50 -4.47 10.61
C VAL A 94 -10.43 -5.43 10.08
N VAL A 95 -10.14 -5.32 8.79
CA VAL A 95 -8.94 -5.92 8.20
C VAL A 95 -7.86 -4.85 8.12
N LEU A 96 -6.74 -5.08 8.77
CA LEU A 96 -5.67 -4.12 8.97
C LEU A 96 -4.37 -4.67 8.36
N GLY A 97 -3.76 -3.91 7.45
CA GLY A 97 -2.39 -4.14 6.98
C GLY A 97 -1.34 -3.54 7.93
N ASN A 98 -0.06 -3.72 7.64
CA ASN A 98 1.00 -3.12 8.44
C ASN A 98 1.05 -1.58 8.29
N GLU A 99 1.78 -0.92 9.18
CA GLU A 99 1.92 0.55 9.21
C GLU A 99 2.66 1.12 7.99
N ALA A 100 3.52 0.34 7.34
CA ALA A 100 4.17 0.75 6.09
C ALA A 100 3.11 1.03 5.02
N CYS A 101 2.02 0.26 5.03
CA CYS A 101 0.88 0.39 4.11
C CYS A 101 1.36 0.46 2.66
N ASP A 102 2.26 -0.44 2.30
CA ASP A 102 2.66 -0.63 0.90
C ASP A 102 1.54 -1.31 0.10
N VAL A 103 1.83 -1.67 -1.14
CA VAL A 103 0.82 -2.21 -2.05
C VAL A 103 0.24 -3.51 -1.51
N ASP A 104 1.06 -4.38 -0.89
CA ASP A 104 0.60 -5.66 -0.35
C ASP A 104 -0.36 -5.48 0.82
N SER A 105 0.06 -4.74 1.83
CA SER A 105 -0.81 -4.40 2.97
C SER A 105 -2.13 -3.75 2.54
N MET A 106 -2.09 -2.81 1.60
CA MET A 106 -3.30 -2.14 1.12
C MET A 106 -4.22 -3.11 0.37
N VAL A 107 -3.70 -3.86 -0.61
CA VAL A 107 -4.51 -4.73 -1.44
C VAL A 107 -5.01 -5.94 -0.66
N SER A 108 -4.17 -6.54 0.18
CA SER A 108 -4.56 -7.64 1.06
C SER A 108 -5.69 -7.21 2.00
N ALA A 109 -5.63 -6.00 2.57
CA ALA A 109 -6.71 -5.49 3.43
C ALA A 109 -8.02 -5.28 2.65
N LEU A 110 -7.96 -4.60 1.49
CA LEU A 110 -9.11 -4.35 0.62
C LEU A 110 -9.77 -5.65 0.16
N ALA A 111 -8.98 -6.56 -0.39
CA ALA A 111 -9.45 -7.82 -0.95
C ALA A 111 -10.02 -8.75 0.13
N TYR A 112 -9.34 -8.86 1.28
CA TYR A 112 -9.79 -9.76 2.35
C TYR A 112 -11.03 -9.21 3.06
N ALA A 113 -11.12 -7.89 3.30
CA ALA A 113 -12.34 -7.30 3.85
C ALA A 113 -13.54 -7.50 2.90
N TYR A 114 -13.32 -7.33 1.60
CA TYR A 114 -14.36 -7.61 0.59
C TYR A 114 -14.78 -9.08 0.63
N PHE A 115 -13.82 -10.01 0.68
CA PHE A 115 -14.07 -11.44 0.84
C PHE A 115 -14.92 -11.75 2.08
N LEU A 116 -14.57 -11.21 3.25
CA LEU A 116 -15.34 -11.38 4.48
C LEU A 116 -16.76 -10.84 4.33
N SER A 117 -16.94 -9.68 3.69
CA SER A 117 -18.27 -9.08 3.47
C SER A 117 -19.22 -9.95 2.63
N LYS A 118 -18.68 -10.82 1.78
CA LYS A 118 -19.45 -11.70 0.88
C LYS A 118 -19.67 -13.09 1.46
N THR A 119 -18.76 -13.56 2.30
CA THR A 119 -18.73 -14.96 2.76
C THR A 119 -19.16 -15.12 4.21
N VAL A 120 -18.93 -14.12 5.05
CA VAL A 120 -19.28 -14.15 6.46
C VAL A 120 -20.58 -13.39 6.65
N GLY A 121 -21.66 -14.13 6.92
CA GLY A 121 -22.88 -13.54 7.46
C GLY A 121 -22.71 -13.36 8.97
N GLY A 122 -22.73 -12.12 9.46
CA GLY A 122 -22.56 -11.85 10.88
C GLY A 122 -23.07 -10.47 11.29
N ASP A 123 -23.10 -10.26 12.61
CA ASP A 123 -23.57 -9.00 13.22
C ASP A 123 -22.56 -7.85 13.07
N MET A 124 -21.34 -8.15 12.62
CA MET A 124 -20.29 -7.15 12.40
C MET A 124 -20.06 -6.90 10.91
N LEU A 125 -19.88 -5.63 10.58
CA LEU A 125 -19.55 -5.20 9.23
C LEU A 125 -18.05 -5.35 9.01
N ALA A 126 -17.66 -6.14 8.01
CA ALA A 126 -16.28 -6.22 7.55
C ALA A 126 -15.90 -4.94 6.79
N LEU A 127 -14.76 -4.33 7.13
CA LEU A 127 -14.22 -3.18 6.40
C LEU A 127 -12.68 -3.21 6.36
N PRO A 128 -12.06 -2.69 5.30
CA PRO A 128 -10.63 -2.48 5.23
C PRO A 128 -10.26 -1.16 5.91
N LEU A 129 -9.15 -1.14 6.66
CA LEU A 129 -8.57 0.08 7.22
C LEU A 129 -7.10 0.16 6.81
N LEU A 130 -6.72 1.22 6.10
CA LEU A 130 -5.32 1.49 5.79
C LEU A 130 -4.64 2.04 7.04
N ASN A 131 -3.55 1.40 7.47
CA ASN A 131 -2.89 1.70 8.76
C ASN A 131 -1.97 2.94 8.69
N ILE A 132 -2.45 3.99 8.03
CA ILE A 132 -1.80 5.29 7.86
C ILE A 132 -2.84 6.40 7.98
N ARG A 133 -2.40 7.63 8.16
CA ARG A 133 -3.30 8.80 8.06
C ARG A 133 -3.70 9.05 6.62
N GLN A 134 -4.89 9.61 6.40
CA GLN A 134 -5.35 9.96 5.04
C GLN A 134 -4.35 10.86 4.29
N SER A 135 -3.73 11.81 5.01
CA SER A 135 -2.74 12.74 4.45
C SER A 135 -1.47 12.05 3.93
N GLU A 136 -1.21 10.81 4.31
CA GLU A 136 0.02 10.07 3.97
C GLU A 136 -0.12 9.17 2.75
N LEU A 137 -1.35 8.97 2.23
CA LEU A 137 -1.57 8.12 1.06
C LEU A 137 -0.77 8.60 -0.14
N VAL A 138 -0.68 9.93 -0.32
CA VAL A 138 0.05 10.55 -1.43
C VAL A 138 1.54 10.20 -1.45
N LEU A 139 2.11 9.80 -0.31
CA LEU A 139 3.51 9.36 -0.21
C LEU A 139 3.72 7.97 -0.82
N ARG A 140 2.67 7.16 -0.93
CA ARG A 140 2.66 5.83 -1.56
C ARG A 140 2.21 5.94 -3.02
N SER A 141 3.08 6.54 -3.84
CA SER A 141 2.83 6.82 -5.25
C SER A 141 2.41 5.58 -6.06
N ASP A 142 2.96 4.42 -5.75
CA ASP A 142 2.60 3.10 -6.30
C ASP A 142 1.19 2.66 -5.89
N ASN A 143 0.80 2.83 -4.62
CA ASN A 143 -0.58 2.59 -4.17
C ASN A 143 -1.57 3.48 -4.95
N VAL A 144 -1.30 4.79 -5.01
CA VAL A 144 -2.16 5.76 -5.71
C VAL A 144 -2.25 5.43 -7.20
N PHE A 145 -1.13 5.04 -7.81
CA PHE A 145 -1.10 4.61 -9.20
C PHE A 145 -1.95 3.36 -9.42
N LEU A 146 -1.77 2.32 -8.61
CA LEU A 146 -2.53 1.07 -8.76
C LEU A 146 -4.04 1.29 -8.56
N LEU A 147 -4.43 2.04 -7.53
CA LEU A 147 -5.84 2.38 -7.28
C LEU A 147 -6.46 3.09 -8.50
N ARG A 148 -5.74 4.07 -9.07
CA ARG A 148 -6.18 4.77 -10.28
C ARG A 148 -6.31 3.83 -11.48
N GLN A 149 -5.33 2.95 -11.70
CA GLN A 149 -5.36 1.98 -12.81
C GLN A 149 -6.49 0.97 -12.66
N SER A 150 -6.82 0.60 -11.43
CA SER A 150 -7.93 -0.31 -11.12
C SER A 150 -9.29 0.41 -11.01
N GLY A 151 -9.35 1.74 -11.12
CA GLY A 151 -10.60 2.51 -11.04
C GLY A 151 -11.12 2.75 -9.61
N VAL A 152 -10.37 2.36 -8.57
CA VAL A 152 -10.79 2.55 -7.17
C VAL A 152 -10.50 3.99 -6.74
N SER A 153 -11.55 4.74 -6.42
CA SER A 153 -11.38 6.11 -5.90
C SER A 153 -10.78 6.10 -4.49
N THR A 154 -9.75 6.91 -4.29
CA THR A 154 -9.11 7.13 -2.98
C THR A 154 -10.06 7.70 -1.93
N ASP A 155 -11.13 8.38 -2.37
CA ASP A 155 -12.15 8.97 -1.48
C ASP A 155 -13.01 7.92 -0.78
N LEU A 156 -12.99 6.67 -1.26
CA LEU A 156 -13.76 5.57 -0.69
C LEU A 156 -13.00 4.81 0.40
N LEU A 157 -11.69 5.05 0.50
CA LEU A 157 -10.81 4.38 1.46
C LEU A 157 -11.03 4.91 2.89
N LEU A 158 -10.76 4.04 3.86
CA LEU A 158 -10.77 4.35 5.28
C LEU A 158 -9.35 4.31 5.82
N PHE A 159 -9.02 5.29 6.65
CA PHE A 159 -7.67 5.51 7.17
C PHE A 159 -7.66 5.45 8.70
N ARG A 160 -6.48 5.21 9.27
CA ARG A 160 -6.30 5.01 10.72
C ARG A 160 -6.84 6.18 11.56
N ASP A 161 -6.72 7.40 11.06
CA ASP A 161 -7.19 8.64 11.71
C ASP A 161 -8.71 8.87 11.62
N GLN A 162 -9.45 8.01 10.92
CA GLN A 162 -10.90 8.12 10.73
C GLN A 162 -11.71 7.15 11.58
N LEU A 163 -11.06 6.20 12.27
CA LEU A 163 -11.72 5.18 13.08
C LEU A 163 -10.96 4.92 14.38
N ASP A 164 -11.56 5.26 15.52
CA ASP A 164 -10.99 4.98 16.85
C ASP A 164 -11.18 3.50 17.22
N LEU A 165 -10.17 2.69 16.92
CA LEU A 165 -10.16 1.27 17.25
C LEU A 165 -10.21 1.01 18.77
N ARG A 166 -9.55 1.84 19.57
CA ARG A 166 -9.53 1.68 21.04
C ARG A 166 -10.91 1.92 21.62
N ALA A 167 -11.65 2.91 21.12
CA ALA A 167 -13.05 3.11 21.51
C ALA A 167 -13.94 1.93 21.14
N LEU A 168 -13.79 1.38 19.93
CA LEU A 168 -14.55 0.20 19.49
C LEU A 168 -14.25 -1.02 20.36
N GLN A 169 -12.98 -1.24 20.69
CA GLN A 169 -12.57 -2.34 21.56
C GLN A 169 -13.13 -2.19 22.97
N ARG A 170 -13.02 -1.02 23.59
CA ARG A 170 -13.61 -0.75 24.91
C ARG A 170 -15.12 -0.97 24.92
N ALA A 171 -15.79 -0.75 23.79
CA ALA A 171 -17.21 -1.02 23.63
C ALA A 171 -17.55 -2.49 23.28
N GLY A 172 -16.55 -3.38 23.16
CA GLY A 172 -16.76 -4.79 22.76
C GLY A 172 -17.24 -4.95 21.31
N ARG A 173 -16.95 -3.97 20.46
CA ARG A 173 -17.49 -3.84 19.09
C ARG A 173 -16.41 -3.91 18.01
N LEU A 174 -15.24 -4.46 18.35
CA LEU A 174 -14.10 -4.61 17.44
C LEU A 174 -13.70 -6.08 17.29
N ARG A 175 -13.45 -6.49 16.05
CA ARG A 175 -12.59 -7.62 15.68
C ARG A 175 -11.53 -7.14 14.71
N LEU A 176 -10.33 -7.71 14.79
CA LEU A 176 -9.21 -7.43 13.90
C LEU A 176 -8.79 -8.70 13.16
N THR A 177 -8.65 -8.61 11.85
CA THR A 177 -7.82 -9.52 11.08
C THR A 177 -6.56 -8.77 10.66
N LEU A 178 -5.40 -9.32 10.98
CA LEU A 178 -4.12 -8.77 10.50
C LEU A 178 -3.77 -9.43 9.18
N VAL A 179 -3.38 -8.62 8.20
CA VAL A 179 -2.82 -9.07 6.93
C VAL A 179 -1.44 -8.47 6.75
N ASP A 180 -0.50 -9.21 6.15
CA ASP A 180 0.84 -8.71 5.82
C ASP A 180 1.69 -8.26 7.04
N HIS A 181 1.29 -8.74 8.22
CA HIS A 181 2.04 -8.74 9.48
C HIS A 181 1.34 -9.66 10.48
N ASN A 182 2.09 -10.16 11.47
CA ASN A 182 1.56 -11.09 12.47
C ASN A 182 1.55 -10.55 13.92
N VAL A 183 2.15 -9.38 14.15
CA VAL A 183 2.21 -8.71 15.46
C VAL A 183 1.85 -7.24 15.32
N LEU A 184 0.94 -6.75 16.16
CA LEU A 184 0.63 -5.32 16.22
C LEU A 184 1.83 -4.52 16.73
N PRO A 185 2.06 -3.30 16.21
CA PRO A 185 3.11 -2.44 16.74
C PRO A 185 2.84 -2.13 18.22
N SER A 186 3.91 -1.86 18.98
CA SER A 186 3.83 -1.64 20.45
C SER A 186 2.76 -0.60 20.85
N ALA A 187 2.58 0.44 20.03
CA ALA A 187 1.57 1.46 20.25
C ALA A 187 0.14 0.87 20.30
N ASP A 188 -0.13 -0.17 19.53
CA ASP A 188 -1.42 -0.86 19.40
C ASP A 188 -1.46 -2.19 20.18
N SER A 189 -0.48 -2.47 21.04
CA SER A 189 -0.44 -3.70 21.85
C SER A 189 -1.70 -3.92 22.71
N ASP A 190 -2.38 -2.83 23.09
CA ASP A 190 -3.66 -2.89 23.80
C ASP A 190 -4.79 -3.48 22.95
N LEU A 191 -4.63 -3.50 21.62
CA LEU A 191 -5.62 -4.04 20.68
C LEU A 191 -5.52 -5.55 20.43
N GLU A 192 -4.50 -6.20 20.98
CA GLU A 192 -4.18 -7.62 20.73
C GLU A 192 -5.35 -8.56 21.06
N GLY A 193 -6.11 -8.25 22.12
CA GLY A 193 -7.29 -9.02 22.52
C GLY A 193 -8.45 -8.99 21.49
N ALA A 194 -8.43 -8.08 20.52
CA ALA A 194 -9.42 -8.01 19.45
C ALA A 194 -9.00 -8.79 18.19
N VAL A 195 -7.76 -9.30 18.11
CA VAL A 195 -7.25 -10.03 16.95
C VAL A 195 -7.87 -11.43 16.88
N VAL A 196 -8.56 -11.71 15.77
CA VAL A 196 -9.30 -12.96 15.55
C VAL A 196 -8.76 -13.80 14.40
N GLU A 197 -7.89 -13.25 13.54
CA GLU A 197 -7.23 -13.99 12.47
C GLU A 197 -5.96 -13.25 12.02
N VAL A 198 -4.94 -14.00 11.61
CA VAL A 198 -3.71 -13.46 11.00
C VAL A 198 -3.45 -14.20 9.68
N ILE A 199 -3.14 -13.45 8.63
CA ILE A 199 -2.69 -13.96 7.33
C ILE A 199 -1.44 -13.20 6.95
N ASP A 200 -0.29 -13.86 6.92
CA ASP A 200 0.99 -13.20 6.74
C ASP A 200 1.99 -14.11 6.04
N HIS A 201 3.01 -13.51 5.44
CA HIS A 201 4.11 -14.21 4.76
C HIS A 201 5.49 -13.95 5.38
N HIS A 202 5.55 -13.09 6.41
CA HIS A 202 6.75 -12.82 7.19
C HIS A 202 7.06 -13.93 8.20
N PHE A 203 8.20 -13.80 8.89
CA PHE A 203 8.56 -14.69 9.98
C PHE A 203 7.52 -14.62 11.11
N LEU A 204 7.15 -15.77 11.66
CA LEU A 204 6.19 -15.83 12.77
C LEU A 204 6.85 -15.37 14.07
N GLU A 205 6.53 -14.15 14.49
CA GLU A 205 6.95 -13.54 15.76
C GLU A 205 5.88 -13.65 16.84
N ARG A 206 4.64 -13.88 16.43
CA ARG A 206 3.48 -13.99 17.32
C ARG A 206 3.51 -15.27 18.16
N GLU A 207 3.21 -15.11 19.45
CA GLU A 207 2.97 -16.25 20.35
C GLU A 207 1.71 -17.05 19.98
N PRO A 208 1.75 -18.39 20.02
CA PRO A 208 0.59 -19.22 19.69
C PRO A 208 -0.62 -18.92 20.59
N SER A 209 -1.79 -18.77 19.98
CA SER A 209 -3.05 -18.54 20.70
C SER A 209 -4.17 -19.40 20.12
N SER A 210 -5.03 -19.98 20.97
CA SER A 210 -6.16 -20.80 20.50
C SER A 210 -7.33 -19.97 19.96
N SER A 211 -7.36 -18.66 20.25
CA SER A 211 -8.45 -17.74 19.86
C SER A 211 -8.23 -17.04 18.52
N CYS A 212 -7.02 -17.11 17.95
CA CYS A 212 -6.67 -16.46 16.69
C CYS A 212 -6.00 -17.49 15.76
N PRO A 213 -6.70 -18.00 14.74
CA PRO A 213 -6.09 -18.76 13.67
C PRO A 213 -5.00 -17.93 12.97
N VAL A 214 -3.82 -18.52 12.81
CA VAL A 214 -2.66 -17.87 12.19
C VAL A 214 -2.31 -18.66 10.93
N THR A 215 -2.33 -17.98 9.79
CA THR A 215 -1.84 -18.50 8.51
C THR A 215 -0.55 -17.76 8.19
N VAL A 216 0.58 -18.42 8.42
CA VAL A 216 1.90 -17.92 8.02
C VAL A 216 2.53 -18.91 7.07
N GLU A 217 2.81 -18.46 5.85
CA GLU A 217 3.46 -19.26 4.82
C GLU A 217 4.51 -18.42 4.10
N THR A 218 5.70 -19.00 3.87
CA THR A 218 6.76 -18.33 3.11
C THR A 218 6.39 -18.27 1.63
N VAL A 219 5.75 -17.17 1.23
CA VAL A 219 5.41 -16.82 -0.15
C VAL A 219 5.92 -15.42 -0.49
N GLY A 220 5.94 -15.05 -1.76
CA GLY A 220 6.45 -13.75 -2.19
C GLY A 220 5.56 -12.58 -1.79
N SER A 221 4.27 -12.80 -1.57
CA SER A 221 3.29 -11.77 -1.22
C SER A 221 2.16 -12.31 -0.34
N CYS A 222 1.71 -11.53 0.65
CA CYS A 222 0.48 -11.81 1.40
C CYS A 222 -0.74 -11.86 0.47
N ALA A 223 -0.78 -11.04 -0.59
CA ALA A 223 -1.84 -11.09 -1.60
C ALA A 223 -1.96 -12.45 -2.30
N THR A 224 -0.89 -13.26 -2.35
CA THR A 224 -0.95 -14.65 -2.81
C THR A 224 -1.83 -15.50 -1.89
N LEU A 225 -1.68 -15.38 -0.57
CA LEU A 225 -2.48 -16.12 0.41
C LEU A 225 -3.95 -15.66 0.38
N VAL A 226 -4.19 -14.37 0.25
CA VAL A 226 -5.53 -13.79 0.09
C VAL A 226 -6.18 -14.29 -1.22
N THR A 227 -5.44 -14.30 -2.32
CA THR A 227 -5.91 -14.81 -3.62
C THR A 227 -6.30 -16.28 -3.52
N GLU A 228 -5.43 -17.11 -2.94
CA GLU A 228 -5.69 -18.54 -2.74
C GLU A 228 -6.98 -18.75 -1.94
N ARG A 229 -7.16 -18.02 -0.84
CA ARG A 229 -8.37 -18.10 0.00
C ARG A 229 -9.63 -17.78 -0.79
N ILE A 230 -9.60 -16.71 -1.58
CA ILE A 230 -10.74 -16.28 -2.39
C ILE A 230 -11.06 -17.32 -3.45
N VAL A 231 -10.06 -17.80 -4.20
CA VAL A 231 -10.26 -18.81 -5.25
C VAL A 231 -10.84 -20.10 -4.68
N GLN A 232 -10.39 -20.52 -3.49
CA GLN A 232 -10.86 -21.76 -2.87
C GLN A 232 -12.29 -21.65 -2.30
N LYS A 233 -12.65 -20.50 -1.71
CA LYS A 233 -13.88 -20.38 -0.90
C LYS A 233 -15.01 -19.59 -1.55
N ALA A 234 -14.68 -18.56 -2.33
CA ALA A 234 -15.66 -17.68 -2.96
C ALA A 234 -15.13 -17.15 -4.29
N PRO A 235 -14.79 -18.01 -5.26
CA PRO A 235 -14.22 -17.58 -6.52
C PRO A 235 -15.14 -16.59 -7.25
N GLU A 236 -16.46 -16.67 -7.08
CA GLU A 236 -17.45 -15.81 -7.72
C GLU A 236 -17.32 -14.32 -7.39
N ILE A 237 -16.62 -13.94 -6.31
CA ILE A 237 -16.42 -12.52 -5.97
C ILE A 237 -15.32 -11.87 -6.79
N LEU A 238 -14.45 -12.66 -7.44
CA LEU A 238 -13.40 -12.14 -8.31
C LEU A 238 -14.05 -11.55 -9.56
N ASP A 239 -13.87 -10.25 -9.73
CA ASP A 239 -14.10 -9.53 -10.97
C ASP A 239 -12.76 -9.01 -11.54
N GLN A 240 -12.83 -8.34 -12.69
CA GLN A 240 -11.63 -7.81 -13.36
C GLN A 240 -10.84 -6.83 -12.48
N GLN A 241 -11.55 -6.03 -11.67
CA GLN A 241 -10.94 -5.00 -10.83
C GLN A 241 -10.20 -5.62 -9.63
N LEU A 242 -10.85 -6.53 -8.89
CA LEU A 242 -10.23 -7.23 -7.77
C LEU A 242 -9.08 -8.13 -8.24
N ALA A 243 -9.24 -8.80 -9.38
CA ALA A 243 -8.17 -9.58 -9.98
C ALA A 243 -6.96 -8.71 -10.34
N GLN A 244 -7.17 -7.51 -10.88
CA GLN A 244 -6.09 -6.58 -11.22
C GLN A 244 -5.33 -6.10 -9.98
N LEU A 245 -6.03 -5.79 -8.88
CA LEU A 245 -5.39 -5.41 -7.62
C LEU A 245 -4.50 -6.54 -7.09
N LEU A 246 -5.05 -7.75 -6.95
CA LEU A 246 -4.32 -8.91 -6.44
C LEU A 246 -3.13 -9.28 -7.35
N TYR A 247 -3.35 -9.33 -8.66
CA TYR A 247 -2.33 -9.68 -9.64
C TYR A 247 -1.17 -8.67 -9.67
N ALA A 248 -1.47 -7.37 -9.68
CA ALA A 248 -0.46 -6.31 -9.66
C ALA A 248 0.45 -6.41 -8.43
N THR A 249 -0.14 -6.68 -7.27
CA THR A 249 0.55 -6.82 -5.99
C THR A 249 1.49 -8.02 -5.99
N ILE A 250 0.95 -9.19 -6.35
CA ILE A 250 1.72 -10.44 -6.44
C ILE A 250 2.92 -10.26 -7.40
N LEU A 251 2.72 -9.61 -8.55
CA LEU A 251 3.82 -9.35 -9.49
C LEU A 251 4.86 -8.37 -8.94
N LEU A 252 4.44 -7.35 -8.18
CA LEU A 252 5.35 -6.36 -7.61
C LEU A 252 6.29 -7.01 -6.59
N ASP A 253 5.77 -7.75 -5.62
CA ASP A 253 6.59 -8.34 -4.54
C ASP A 253 7.38 -9.55 -5.01
N CYS A 254 6.85 -10.30 -5.98
CA CYS A 254 7.57 -11.42 -6.61
C CYS A 254 8.54 -10.97 -7.73
N VAL A 255 8.77 -9.66 -7.90
CA VAL A 255 9.70 -9.10 -8.90
C VAL A 255 9.43 -9.66 -10.30
N ASN A 256 8.18 -9.54 -10.76
CA ASN A 256 7.72 -10.07 -12.05
C ASN A 256 7.95 -11.60 -12.20
N MET A 257 7.87 -12.35 -11.11
CA MET A 257 8.13 -13.79 -11.06
C MET A 257 9.57 -14.17 -11.46
N ALA A 258 10.53 -13.25 -11.31
CA ALA A 258 11.92 -13.51 -11.66
C ALA A 258 12.57 -14.46 -10.64
N PRO A 259 12.94 -15.71 -11.02
CA PRO A 259 13.50 -16.67 -10.07
C PRO A 259 14.84 -16.19 -9.48
N ALA A 260 15.59 -15.41 -10.25
CA ALA A 260 16.86 -14.81 -9.82
C ALA A 260 16.71 -13.83 -8.64
N ALA A 261 15.51 -13.31 -8.37
CA ALA A 261 15.25 -12.44 -7.23
C ALA A 261 15.09 -13.21 -5.90
N GLY A 262 14.93 -14.54 -5.94
CA GLY A 262 14.83 -15.39 -4.74
C GLY A 262 13.55 -15.21 -3.92
N LYS A 263 12.60 -14.38 -4.35
CA LYS A 263 11.34 -14.08 -3.64
C LYS A 263 10.13 -14.91 -4.08
N VAL A 264 10.13 -15.41 -5.31
CA VAL A 264 8.98 -16.08 -5.91
C VAL A 264 8.88 -17.55 -5.47
N THR A 265 7.67 -18.00 -5.17
CA THR A 265 7.34 -19.40 -4.90
C THR A 265 6.43 -20.00 -5.96
N PRO A 266 6.28 -21.35 -6.02
CA PRO A 266 5.31 -21.99 -6.90
C PRO A 266 3.88 -21.51 -6.67
N LYS A 267 3.49 -21.19 -5.42
CA LYS A 267 2.15 -20.72 -5.08
C LYS A 267 1.87 -19.33 -5.68
N ASP A 268 2.85 -18.43 -5.64
CA ASP A 268 2.74 -17.10 -6.27
C ASP A 268 2.51 -17.23 -7.78
N SER A 269 3.31 -18.08 -8.43
CA SER A 269 3.21 -18.35 -9.87
C SER A 269 1.87 -18.97 -10.25
N GLN A 270 1.36 -19.89 -9.42
CA GLN A 270 0.06 -20.54 -9.62
C GLN A 270 -1.09 -19.54 -9.47
N CYS A 271 -1.10 -18.71 -8.42
CA CYS A 271 -2.14 -17.71 -8.19
C CYS A 271 -2.16 -16.67 -9.33
N ALA A 272 -0.99 -16.16 -9.73
CA ALA A 272 -0.88 -15.24 -10.86
C ALA A 272 -1.41 -15.86 -12.17
N ALA A 273 -1.02 -17.10 -12.48
CA ALA A 273 -1.49 -17.80 -13.68
C ALA A 273 -3.02 -18.06 -13.66
N GLN A 274 -3.59 -18.36 -12.50
CA GLN A 274 -5.05 -18.53 -12.36
C GLN A 274 -5.80 -17.22 -12.61
N LEU A 275 -5.29 -16.09 -12.10
CA LEU A 275 -5.86 -14.78 -12.37
C LEU A 275 -5.79 -14.44 -13.87
N GLU A 276 -4.64 -14.66 -14.52
CA GLU A 276 -4.46 -14.46 -15.96
C GLU A 276 -5.43 -15.29 -16.80
N GLN A 277 -5.57 -16.58 -16.46
CA GLN A 277 -6.45 -17.50 -17.18
C GLN A 277 -7.92 -17.07 -17.07
N ARG A 278 -8.33 -16.58 -15.89
CA ARG A 278 -9.73 -16.21 -15.64
C ARG A 278 -10.06 -14.80 -16.12
N PHE A 279 -9.09 -13.90 -16.15
CA PHE A 279 -9.25 -12.49 -16.49
C PHE A 279 -8.29 -12.10 -17.62
N PRO A 280 -8.59 -12.45 -18.88
CA PRO A 280 -7.71 -12.18 -20.02
C PRO A 280 -7.54 -10.67 -20.32
N GLY A 281 -8.31 -9.79 -19.67
CA GLY A 281 -8.13 -8.35 -19.71
C GLY A 281 -7.03 -7.81 -18.79
N LEU A 282 -6.37 -8.67 -18.01
CA LEU A 282 -5.25 -8.26 -17.16
C LEU A 282 -4.05 -7.78 -18.01
N PRO A 283 -3.34 -6.72 -17.58
CA PRO A 283 -2.19 -6.23 -18.33
C PRO A 283 -1.04 -7.26 -18.36
N PRO A 284 -0.16 -7.22 -19.39
CA PRO A 284 1.01 -8.11 -19.44
C PRO A 284 1.94 -7.90 -18.24
N ARG A 285 2.42 -9.00 -17.63
CA ARG A 285 3.23 -8.98 -16.40
C ARG A 285 4.33 -7.91 -16.38
N GLY A 286 5.19 -7.91 -17.41
CA GLY A 286 6.35 -7.02 -17.47
C GLY A 286 5.98 -5.54 -17.61
N ALA A 287 4.93 -5.21 -18.37
CA ALA A 287 4.46 -3.85 -18.51
C ALA A 287 3.84 -3.33 -17.21
N LEU A 288 3.03 -4.16 -16.55
CA LEU A 288 2.42 -3.84 -15.26
C LEU A 288 3.49 -3.64 -14.18
N PHE A 289 4.40 -4.60 -14.04
CA PHE A 289 5.51 -4.52 -13.09
C PHE A 289 6.34 -3.25 -13.30
N GLN A 290 6.76 -2.96 -14.53
CA GLN A 290 7.55 -1.76 -14.81
C GLN A 290 6.78 -0.47 -14.51
N SER A 291 5.48 -0.43 -14.79
CA SER A 291 4.65 0.74 -14.49
C SER A 291 4.52 1.01 -12.98
N LEU A 292 4.36 -0.04 -12.17
CA LEU A 292 4.33 0.05 -10.70
C LEU A 292 5.69 0.46 -10.14
N GLN A 293 6.76 -0.15 -10.66
CA GLN A 293 8.13 0.19 -10.30
C GLN A 293 8.46 1.65 -10.60
N ASN A 294 8.00 2.17 -11.74
CA ASN A 294 8.16 3.58 -12.10
C ASN A 294 7.33 4.49 -11.18
N ALA A 295 6.07 4.12 -10.92
CA ALA A 295 5.17 4.89 -10.05
C ALA A 295 5.74 5.05 -8.63
N LYS A 296 6.41 4.03 -8.10
CA LYS A 296 7.07 4.08 -6.79
C LYS A 296 8.08 5.23 -6.65
N PHE A 297 8.84 5.50 -7.71
CA PHE A 297 9.83 6.59 -7.77
C PHE A 297 9.27 7.90 -8.31
N ASP A 298 8.04 7.89 -8.80
CA ASP A 298 7.38 9.10 -9.26
C ASP A 298 7.06 10.02 -8.08
N VAL A 299 7.70 11.18 -8.11
CA VAL A 299 7.54 12.27 -7.14
C VAL A 299 7.05 13.55 -7.81
N SER A 300 6.69 13.51 -9.09
CA SER A 300 6.30 14.70 -9.88
C SER A 300 5.10 15.46 -9.30
N GLY A 301 4.19 14.76 -8.61
CA GLY A 301 3.04 15.35 -7.93
C GLY A 301 3.27 15.75 -6.47
N LEU A 302 4.48 15.61 -5.93
CA LEU A 302 4.77 15.85 -4.52
C LEU A 302 5.31 17.26 -4.26
N SER A 303 4.86 17.86 -3.16
CA SER A 303 5.52 19.01 -2.54
C SER A 303 6.89 18.60 -1.99
N THR A 304 7.74 19.58 -1.68
CA THR A 304 9.09 19.33 -1.12
C THR A 304 8.99 18.59 0.21
N GLU A 305 8.06 19.01 1.06
CA GLU A 305 7.76 18.33 2.33
C GLU A 305 7.36 16.87 2.12
N GLN A 306 6.47 16.59 1.15
CA GLN A 306 6.06 15.23 0.84
C GLN A 306 7.22 14.39 0.27
N MET A 307 8.08 14.96 -0.58
CA MET A 307 9.29 14.28 -1.05
C MET A 307 10.21 13.90 0.12
N LEU A 308 10.42 14.82 1.07
CA LEU A 308 11.25 14.59 2.25
C LEU A 308 10.66 13.49 3.14
N LEU A 309 9.34 13.48 3.35
CA LEU A 309 8.65 12.50 4.20
C LEU A 309 8.54 11.11 3.57
N LYS A 310 8.51 11.01 2.23
CA LYS A 310 8.25 9.76 1.50
C LYS A 310 9.19 8.63 1.91
N ASP A 311 10.46 8.93 2.13
CA ASP A 311 11.47 7.94 2.53
C ASP A 311 12.46 8.55 3.53
N MET A 312 11.94 8.97 4.67
CA MET A 312 12.71 9.56 5.77
C MET A 312 13.00 8.58 6.89
N LYS A 313 14.17 8.70 7.51
CA LYS A 313 14.43 8.15 8.85
C LYS A 313 15.02 9.22 9.75
N SER A 314 14.46 9.37 10.94
CA SER A 314 14.97 10.25 11.99
C SER A 314 15.81 9.48 12.99
N VAL A 315 16.82 10.15 13.53
CA VAL A 315 17.64 9.69 14.65
C VAL A 315 17.78 10.83 15.64
N SER A 316 17.70 10.51 16.92
CA SER A 316 17.74 11.49 18.00
C SER A 316 18.88 11.14 18.96
N GLY A 317 19.59 12.16 19.44
CA GLY A 317 20.58 12.10 20.50
C GLY A 317 20.65 13.46 21.17
N GLU A 318 21.85 14.04 21.33
CA GLU A 318 21.97 15.46 21.69
C GLU A 318 21.38 16.39 20.61
N LEU A 319 21.41 15.96 19.35
CA LEU A 319 20.76 16.61 18.21
C LEU A 319 19.70 15.69 17.60
N LYS A 320 18.66 16.26 17.01
CA LYS A 320 17.66 15.55 16.20
C LYS A 320 17.99 15.71 14.72
N LEU A 321 18.24 14.59 14.03
CA LEU A 321 18.66 14.58 12.63
C LEU A 321 17.75 13.67 11.81
N ALA A 322 17.41 14.07 10.58
CA ALA A 322 16.69 13.23 9.63
C ALA A 322 17.47 12.99 8.34
N VAL A 323 17.38 11.77 7.81
CA VAL A 323 17.91 11.39 6.50
C VAL A 323 16.76 11.03 5.56
N SER A 324 16.54 11.86 4.54
CA SER A 324 15.50 11.67 3.52
C SER A 324 16.10 11.19 2.20
N VAL A 325 15.47 10.20 1.56
CA VAL A 325 15.80 9.79 0.18
C VAL A 325 14.88 10.49 -0.81
N ILE A 326 15.47 11.16 -1.80
CA ILE A 326 14.77 11.97 -2.80
C ILE A 326 14.99 11.38 -4.19
N TYR A 327 13.90 11.18 -4.94
CA TYR A 327 13.88 10.47 -6.23
C TYR A 327 13.93 11.40 -7.45
N ILE A 328 14.63 12.53 -7.31
CA ILE A 328 15.01 13.45 -8.39
C ILE A 328 16.49 13.79 -8.25
N THR A 329 17.10 14.40 -9.26
CA THR A 329 18.50 14.81 -9.17
C THR A 329 18.68 15.90 -8.11
N LEU A 330 19.91 16.05 -7.57
CA LEU A 330 20.16 17.12 -6.60
C LEU A 330 20.04 18.51 -7.23
N GLU A 331 20.38 18.63 -8.51
CA GLU A 331 20.18 19.88 -9.26
C GLU A 331 18.70 20.28 -9.29
N GLU A 332 17.82 19.37 -9.71
CA GLU A 332 16.37 19.61 -9.73
C GLU A 332 15.83 19.91 -8.34
N PHE A 333 16.31 19.20 -7.31
CA PHE A 333 15.91 19.44 -5.93
C PHE A 333 16.32 20.84 -5.44
N LEU A 334 17.57 21.26 -5.70
CA LEU A 334 18.09 22.58 -5.33
C LEU A 334 17.42 23.73 -6.10
N GLN A 335 16.86 23.47 -7.28
CA GLN A 335 16.15 24.45 -8.10
C GLN A 335 14.67 24.64 -7.73
N ARG A 336 14.14 23.88 -6.75
CA ARG A 336 12.74 24.03 -6.31
C ARG A 336 12.48 25.42 -5.70
N SER A 337 11.30 25.96 -5.99
CA SER A 337 10.87 27.28 -5.50
C SER A 337 10.83 27.32 -3.98
N GLU A 338 11.36 28.38 -3.37
CA GLU A 338 11.34 28.60 -1.91
C GLU A 338 11.97 27.46 -1.09
N LEU A 339 12.89 26.67 -1.67
CA LEU A 339 13.45 25.47 -1.04
C LEU A 339 13.96 25.72 0.38
N GLU A 340 14.83 26.72 0.60
CA GLU A 340 15.37 27.00 1.93
C GLU A 340 14.29 27.36 2.96
N ALA A 341 13.26 28.09 2.56
CA ALA A 341 12.13 28.43 3.43
C ALA A 341 11.31 27.18 3.77
N GLU A 342 11.09 26.29 2.80
CA GLU A 342 10.42 25.01 2.99
C GLU A 342 11.23 24.07 3.89
N LEU A 343 12.55 23.94 3.68
CA LEU A 343 13.45 23.16 4.55
C LEU A 343 13.47 23.72 5.97
N SER A 344 13.46 25.05 6.11
CA SER A 344 13.39 25.73 7.41
C SER A 344 12.11 25.40 8.16
N SER A 345 10.96 25.57 7.48
CA SER A 345 9.64 25.27 8.03
C SER A 345 9.53 23.79 8.41
N PHE A 346 10.01 22.91 7.54
CA PHE A 346 10.03 21.46 7.75
C PHE A 346 10.84 21.07 9.00
N CYS A 347 12.07 21.58 9.12
CA CYS A 347 12.93 21.29 10.27
C CYS A 347 12.33 21.86 11.56
N GLN A 348 11.79 23.08 11.55
CA GLN A 348 11.11 23.67 12.72
C GLN A 348 9.89 22.85 13.15
N ARG A 349 9.05 22.43 12.20
CA ARG A 349 7.83 21.65 12.47
C ARG A 349 8.14 20.30 13.11
N LEU A 350 9.21 19.63 12.66
CA LEU A 350 9.63 18.32 13.18
C LEU A 350 10.66 18.42 14.32
N GLY A 351 11.10 19.63 14.68
CA GLY A 351 12.15 19.87 15.68
C GLY A 351 13.52 19.31 15.29
N LEU A 352 13.86 19.32 14.00
CA LEU A 352 15.14 18.82 13.48
C LEU A 352 16.23 19.91 13.54
N ASP A 353 17.40 19.54 14.03
CA ASP A 353 18.62 20.37 13.99
C ASP A 353 19.36 20.23 12.66
N LEU A 354 19.29 19.04 12.05
CA LEU A 354 19.99 18.66 10.83
C LEU A 354 19.07 17.85 9.91
N LEU A 355 19.15 18.12 8.61
CA LEU A 355 18.49 17.34 7.58
C LEU A 355 19.51 16.95 6.51
N ILE A 356 19.62 15.66 6.23
CA ILE A 356 20.41 15.12 5.12
C ILE A 356 19.45 14.64 4.04
N ALA A 357 19.42 15.33 2.91
CA ALA A 357 18.72 14.88 1.71
C ALA A 357 19.69 14.09 0.82
N MET A 358 19.49 12.77 0.73
CA MET A 358 20.19 11.91 -0.22
C MET A 358 19.35 11.80 -1.49
N THR A 359 19.85 12.29 -2.61
CA THR A 359 19.19 12.05 -3.89
C THR A 359 19.62 10.72 -4.49
N ILE A 360 18.71 10.11 -5.25
CA ILE A 360 19.01 8.95 -6.08
C ILE A 360 18.38 9.14 -7.46
N SER A 361 19.19 8.96 -8.49
CA SER A 361 18.75 8.79 -9.87
C SER A 361 19.42 7.56 -10.48
N PHE A 362 18.97 7.14 -11.66
CA PHE A 362 19.54 5.98 -12.37
C PHE A 362 20.05 6.42 -13.73
N SER A 363 21.23 5.93 -14.11
CA SER A 363 21.78 6.10 -15.46
C SER A 363 21.02 5.25 -16.49
N ASP A 364 21.35 5.44 -17.77
CA ASP A 364 20.87 4.58 -18.86
C ASP A 364 21.25 3.09 -18.66
N SER A 365 22.38 2.83 -17.97
CA SER A 365 22.83 1.49 -17.58
C SER A 365 22.11 0.92 -16.35
N LYS A 366 21.12 1.64 -15.79
CA LYS A 366 20.41 1.33 -14.53
C LYS A 366 21.31 1.35 -13.29
N GLU A 367 22.47 1.99 -13.36
CA GLU A 367 23.36 2.14 -12.21
C GLU A 367 22.87 3.32 -11.36
N PRO A 368 22.83 3.16 -10.01
CA PRO A 368 22.41 4.24 -9.14
C PRO A 368 23.46 5.35 -9.12
N PHE A 369 22.97 6.58 -9.14
CA PHE A 369 23.76 7.80 -8.94
C PHE A 369 23.23 8.50 -7.69
N ARG A 370 24.13 8.89 -6.78
CA ARG A 370 23.76 9.46 -5.48
C ARG A 370 24.48 10.77 -5.21
N GLN A 371 23.77 11.70 -4.60
CA GLN A 371 24.32 12.97 -4.12
C GLN A 371 23.71 13.29 -2.75
N LEU A 372 24.38 14.13 -1.98
CA LEU A 372 23.93 14.53 -0.65
C LEU A 372 23.78 16.04 -0.56
N ALA A 373 22.77 16.49 0.17
CA ALA A 373 22.63 17.85 0.65
C ALA A 373 22.44 17.83 2.17
N VAL A 374 23.30 18.54 2.89
CA VAL A 374 23.24 18.71 4.34
C VAL A 374 22.70 20.10 4.64
N TYR A 375 21.53 20.18 5.26
CA TYR A 375 20.87 21.40 5.66
C TYR A 375 20.85 21.57 7.19
N SER A 376 21.12 22.78 7.66
CA SER A 376 20.89 23.21 9.05
C SER A 376 20.97 24.73 9.16
N HIS A 377 20.19 25.33 10.08
CA HIS A 377 20.35 26.73 10.48
C HIS A 377 21.69 26.97 11.21
N SER A 378 22.25 25.96 11.85
CA SER A 378 23.54 26.05 12.54
C SER A 378 24.68 25.74 11.58
N ALA A 379 25.51 26.74 11.28
CA ALA A 379 26.73 26.55 10.49
C ALA A 379 27.69 25.55 11.15
N LEU A 380 27.74 25.54 12.49
CA LEU A 380 28.58 24.63 13.26
C LEU A 380 28.10 23.18 13.09
N TYR A 381 26.82 22.89 13.29
CA TYR A 381 26.30 21.53 13.13
C TYR A 381 26.42 21.03 11.69
N ARG A 382 26.20 21.91 10.73
CA ARG A 382 26.40 21.59 9.31
C ARG A 382 27.86 21.22 9.01
N GLN A 383 28.82 21.97 9.54
CA GLN A 383 30.25 21.68 9.36
C GLN A 383 30.68 20.39 10.04
N GLU A 384 30.27 20.17 11.30
CA GLU A 384 30.63 18.97 12.06
C GLU A 384 30.12 17.69 11.39
N VAL A 385 28.83 17.65 10.99
CA VAL A 385 28.29 16.45 10.33
C VAL A 385 28.91 16.27 8.94
N SER A 386 29.12 17.35 8.18
CA SER A 386 29.82 17.32 6.89
C SER A 386 31.21 16.69 7.00
N GLN A 387 32.00 17.13 7.98
CA GLN A 387 33.34 16.61 8.22
C GLN A 387 33.30 15.13 8.62
N HIS A 388 32.36 14.73 9.48
CA HIS A 388 32.21 13.33 9.88
C HIS A 388 31.80 12.43 8.70
N LEU A 389 30.92 12.90 7.82
CA LEU A 389 30.54 12.18 6.60
C LEU A 389 31.70 12.05 5.60
N GLU A 390 32.52 13.10 5.45
CA GLU A 390 33.72 13.08 4.59
C GLU A 390 34.79 12.10 5.09
N GLN A 391 34.90 11.92 6.41
CA GLN A 391 35.88 11.05 7.05
C GLN A 391 35.39 9.60 7.25
N ALA A 392 34.13 9.31 6.93
CA ALA A 392 33.57 7.98 7.09
C ALA A 392 34.38 6.94 6.31
N CYS A 393 34.76 5.85 6.98
CA CYS A 393 35.56 4.77 6.39
C CYS A 393 34.80 3.44 6.24
N ASN A 394 33.65 3.28 6.90
CA ASN A 394 32.90 2.02 6.91
C ASN A 394 31.38 2.22 6.73
N PRO A 395 30.88 2.25 5.47
CA PRO A 395 31.67 2.33 4.25
C PRO A 395 32.21 3.74 4.01
N ALA A 396 33.30 3.84 3.25
CA ALA A 396 33.74 5.13 2.73
C ALA A 396 32.71 5.67 1.73
N LEU A 397 32.21 6.89 1.96
CA LEU A 397 31.22 7.52 1.09
C LEU A 397 31.85 8.15 -0.17
N ASN A 398 33.16 8.46 -0.11
CA ASN A 398 33.93 9.12 -1.17
C ASN A 398 33.25 10.42 -1.63
N LEU A 399 32.98 11.32 -0.67
CA LEU A 399 32.28 12.57 -0.94
C LEU A 399 33.18 13.59 -1.63
N CYS A 400 32.68 14.19 -2.70
CA CYS A 400 33.32 15.32 -3.38
C CYS A 400 32.39 16.54 -3.26
N PRO A 401 32.82 17.64 -2.62
CA PRO A 401 32.00 18.85 -2.49
C PRO A 401 31.59 19.42 -3.85
N ILE A 402 30.34 19.90 -3.94
CA ILE A 402 29.82 20.61 -5.11
C ILE A 402 29.17 21.93 -4.69
N SER A 403 29.02 22.86 -5.64
CA SER A 403 28.41 24.17 -5.38
C SER A 403 26.92 24.02 -5.07
N SER A 404 26.44 24.78 -4.08
CA SER A 404 25.02 24.95 -3.75
C SER A 404 24.66 26.42 -3.94
N PRO A 405 23.49 26.74 -4.56
CA PRO A 405 23.01 28.12 -4.62
C PRO A 405 22.48 28.62 -3.26
N HIS A 406 22.36 27.73 -2.27
CA HIS A 406 21.73 27.96 -0.97
C HIS A 406 22.78 28.00 0.15
N PRO A 407 22.99 29.13 0.87
CA PRO A 407 24.01 29.28 1.92
C PRO A 407 23.91 28.30 3.10
N HIS A 408 22.71 27.80 3.40
CA HIS A 408 22.50 26.85 4.50
C HIS A 408 22.62 25.38 4.08
N ILE A 409 23.03 25.11 2.84
CA ILE A 409 23.16 23.75 2.30
C ILE A 409 24.61 23.49 1.89
N THR A 410 25.19 22.40 2.41
CA THR A 410 26.44 21.82 1.91
C THR A 410 26.10 20.64 1.02
N ALA A 411 26.61 20.62 -0.21
CA ALA A 411 26.26 19.62 -1.22
C ALA A 411 27.46 18.76 -1.65
N TYR A 412 27.21 17.49 -1.98
CA TYR A 412 28.23 16.52 -2.35
C TYR A 412 27.80 15.62 -3.50
N HIS A 413 28.75 15.28 -4.36
CA HIS A 413 28.69 14.07 -5.16
C HIS A 413 29.16 12.87 -4.30
N GLN A 414 28.39 11.78 -4.28
CA GLN A 414 28.75 10.59 -3.52
C GLN A 414 29.42 9.56 -4.45
N GLY A 415 30.74 9.41 -4.32
CA GLY A 415 31.52 8.49 -5.16
C GLY A 415 31.17 7.02 -4.92
N ASN A 416 30.86 6.62 -3.68
CA ASN A 416 30.37 5.28 -3.39
C ASN A 416 28.85 5.20 -3.58
N THR A 417 28.40 4.96 -4.81
CA THR A 417 26.97 4.93 -5.15
C THR A 417 26.19 3.77 -4.54
N LEU A 418 26.87 2.73 -4.05
CA LEU A 418 26.25 1.60 -3.35
C LEU A 418 25.91 1.92 -1.89
N ALA A 419 26.51 2.97 -1.30
CA ALA A 419 26.20 3.40 0.06
C ALA A 419 24.85 4.13 0.13
N SER A 420 23.77 3.36 0.31
CA SER A 420 22.41 3.88 0.49
C SER A 420 22.19 4.54 1.85
N ARG A 421 20.97 5.06 2.10
CA ARG A 421 20.55 5.53 3.43
C ARG A 421 20.82 4.49 4.53
N LYS A 422 20.64 3.19 4.28
CA LYS A 422 20.92 2.14 5.29
C LYS A 422 22.40 2.11 5.69
N LYS A 423 23.31 2.49 4.81
CA LYS A 423 24.75 2.62 5.11
C LYS A 423 25.12 3.98 5.69
N LEU A 424 24.38 5.03 5.30
CA LEU A 424 24.54 6.38 5.83
C LEU A 424 24.06 6.50 7.29
N LEU A 425 22.96 5.83 7.66
CA LEU A 425 22.37 5.93 8.99
C LEU A 425 23.31 5.50 10.14
N PRO A 426 24.05 4.38 10.04
CA PRO A 426 25.06 4.03 11.04
C PRO A 426 26.11 5.13 11.24
N ILE A 427 26.64 5.70 10.15
CA ILE A 427 27.62 6.81 10.20
C ILE A 427 27.02 8.01 10.95
N VAL A 428 25.77 8.35 10.65
CA VAL A 428 25.07 9.44 11.35
C VAL A 428 24.84 9.13 12.83
N LYS A 429 24.51 7.88 13.18
CA LYS A 429 24.37 7.47 14.59
C LYS A 429 25.69 7.53 15.34
N ASP A 430 26.80 7.20 14.68
CA ASP A 430 28.14 7.28 15.26
C ASP A 430 28.52 8.74 15.54
N PHE A 431 28.27 9.65 14.60
CA PHE A 431 28.39 11.10 14.80
C PHE A 431 27.65 11.60 16.06
N LEU A 432 26.38 11.21 16.23
CA LEU A 432 25.59 11.62 17.39
C LEU A 432 26.13 11.04 18.71
N ARG A 433 26.66 9.81 18.69
CA ARG A 433 27.28 9.17 19.86
C ARG A 433 28.58 9.83 20.27
N GLU A 434 29.44 10.16 19.30
CA GLU A 434 30.71 10.88 19.55
C GLU A 434 30.46 12.26 20.17
N ARG A 435 29.46 13.01 19.66
CA ARG A 435 29.05 14.30 20.24
C ARG A 435 28.54 14.19 21.67
N SER A 436 27.77 13.14 21.96
CA SER A 436 27.22 12.91 23.30
C SER A 436 28.29 12.49 24.33
N GLY A 437 29.53 12.25 23.91
CA GLY A 437 30.64 11.82 24.77
C GLY A 437 30.58 10.36 25.21
N ASP A 438 29.74 9.55 24.55
CA ASP A 438 29.34 8.21 25.02
C ASP A 438 30.23 7.08 24.45
N CYS A 439 31.53 7.35 24.31
CA CYS A 439 32.49 6.45 23.66
C CYS A 439 32.81 5.15 24.44
N CYS A 440 32.09 4.82 25.52
CA CYS A 440 32.48 3.76 26.48
C CYS A 440 31.35 2.85 27.02
N ARG A 441 30.16 2.81 26.42
CA ARG A 441 29.12 1.82 26.80
C ARG A 441 28.81 0.88 25.64
N GLY A 442 29.41 -0.31 25.69
CA GLY A 442 29.22 -1.36 24.69
C GLY A 442 27.80 -1.94 24.67
N ASN A 443 27.30 -2.18 23.46
CA ASN A 443 26.36 -3.23 23.03
C ASN A 443 25.11 -3.59 23.86
N GLN A 444 24.62 -2.74 24.77
CA GLN A 444 23.33 -2.97 25.43
C GLN A 444 22.58 -1.66 25.63
N GLU A 445 21.95 -1.16 24.56
CA GLU A 445 20.79 -0.25 24.57
C GLU A 445 20.42 0.09 23.11
N GLU A 446 20.01 -0.90 22.31
CA GLU A 446 19.34 -0.63 21.01
C GLU A 446 17.87 -0.20 21.20
N ALA A 447 17.39 -0.09 22.44
CA ALA A 447 15.98 0.10 22.78
C ALA A 447 15.54 1.58 22.96
N GLY A 448 16.39 2.57 22.67
CA GLY A 448 16.12 3.98 23.01
C GLY A 448 16.02 4.97 21.83
N LEU A 449 16.20 4.53 20.58
CA LEU A 449 16.07 5.41 19.42
C LEU A 449 14.61 5.40 18.94
N GLU A 450 13.75 6.09 19.68
CA GLU A 450 12.32 6.20 19.39
C GLU A 450 12.06 6.73 17.95
N GLU A 451 11.28 5.97 17.17
CA GLU A 451 10.63 6.48 15.96
C GLU A 451 9.54 7.47 16.40
N ASP A 452 9.69 8.74 15.99
CA ASP A 452 8.70 9.77 16.26
C ASP A 452 7.40 9.45 15.51
N SER A 453 6.31 9.26 16.26
CA SER A 453 4.97 8.94 15.73
C SER A 453 4.45 9.95 14.69
N GLN A 454 5.08 11.12 14.55
CA GLN A 454 4.72 12.13 13.54
C GLN A 454 5.19 11.77 12.13
N VAL A 455 6.15 10.85 11.98
CA VAL A 455 6.77 10.48 10.70
C VAL A 455 6.13 9.20 10.16
N PRO A 456 5.71 9.15 8.88
CA PRO A 456 5.22 7.91 8.30
C PRO A 456 6.33 6.85 8.30
N PRO A 457 6.01 5.59 8.61
CA PRO A 457 6.99 4.52 8.53
C PRO A 457 7.49 4.36 7.10
N THR A 458 8.76 3.98 6.97
CA THR A 458 9.39 3.73 5.66
C THR A 458 8.70 2.54 4.98
N PRO A 459 8.31 2.63 3.70
CA PRO A 459 7.81 1.47 2.96
C PRO A 459 8.81 0.30 3.01
N MET A 460 8.35 -0.89 3.42
CA MET A 460 9.13 -2.14 3.49
C MET A 460 9.85 -2.45 2.16
N ASN A 461 9.18 -2.10 1.06
CA ASN A 461 9.67 -2.27 -0.29
C ASN A 461 10.67 -1.18 -0.75
N SER A 462 11.08 -0.19 0.07
CA SER A 462 12.10 0.81 -0.31
C SER A 462 13.31 0.10 -0.92
N LEU A 463 13.67 0.46 -2.17
CA LEU A 463 14.66 -0.20 -3.06
C LEU A 463 16.11 -0.17 -2.53
N VAL A 464 16.29 -0.09 -1.22
CA VAL A 464 17.56 -0.41 -0.57
C VAL A 464 17.84 -1.91 -0.58
N GLU A 465 16.87 -2.75 -0.97
CA GLU A 465 17.07 -4.18 -1.24
C GLU A 465 16.46 -4.58 -2.58
N GLY A 466 17.24 -5.27 -3.42
CA GLY A 466 16.72 -6.00 -4.57
C GLY A 466 16.92 -5.32 -5.92
N CYS A 467 17.88 -4.40 -6.06
CA CYS A 467 18.36 -4.11 -7.40
C CYS A 467 19.05 -5.37 -7.93
N PRO A 468 18.77 -5.86 -9.15
CA PRO A 468 19.51 -6.98 -9.76
C PRO A 468 21.02 -6.76 -9.91
N LEU A 469 21.51 -5.58 -9.49
CA LEU A 469 22.90 -5.14 -9.52
C LEU A 469 23.58 -5.21 -8.13
N ASP A 470 22.87 -5.50 -7.04
CA ASP A 470 23.45 -5.61 -5.69
C ASP A 470 24.48 -6.75 -5.58
N ALA A 471 24.43 -7.72 -6.50
CA ALA A 471 25.39 -8.83 -6.59
C ALA A 471 26.55 -8.58 -7.58
N GLY A 472 26.58 -7.42 -8.26
CA GLY A 472 27.44 -7.21 -9.43
C GLY A 472 27.09 -8.16 -10.59
N PRO A 473 27.63 -7.93 -11.80
CA PRO A 473 27.53 -8.92 -12.87
C PRO A 473 28.21 -10.23 -12.40
N PRO A 474 27.67 -11.41 -12.75
CA PRO A 474 28.31 -12.67 -12.42
C PRO A 474 29.76 -12.65 -12.92
N SER A 475 30.71 -12.95 -12.04
CA SER A 475 32.12 -13.05 -12.40
C SER A 475 32.30 -14.27 -13.32
N ILE A 476 32.08 -14.07 -14.61
CA ILE A 476 32.39 -15.08 -15.62
C ILE A 476 33.91 -15.07 -15.74
N SER A 477 34.56 -15.99 -15.03
CA SER A 477 35.99 -16.23 -15.22
C SER A 477 36.23 -16.69 -16.67
N ALA A 478 37.37 -16.31 -17.27
CA ALA A 478 37.74 -16.73 -18.62
C ALA A 478 37.68 -18.26 -18.80
N LEU A 479 37.99 -19.01 -17.74
CA LEU A 479 37.89 -20.48 -17.69
C LEU A 479 36.45 -20.99 -17.86
N ALA A 480 35.44 -20.27 -17.36
CA ALA A 480 34.04 -20.65 -17.51
C ALA A 480 33.50 -20.36 -18.93
N LEU A 481 34.14 -19.44 -19.66
CA LEU A 481 33.84 -19.19 -21.07
C LEU A 481 34.47 -20.27 -21.96
N GLU A 482 35.72 -20.65 -21.67
CA GLU A 482 36.43 -21.71 -22.38
C GLU A 482 35.71 -23.07 -22.23
N GLU A 483 35.26 -23.42 -21.02
CA GLU A 483 34.53 -24.67 -20.79
C GLU A 483 33.18 -24.72 -21.52
N LYS A 484 32.50 -23.57 -21.67
CA LYS A 484 31.26 -23.48 -22.44
C LYS A 484 31.48 -23.56 -23.94
N ILE A 485 32.56 -22.98 -24.45
CA ILE A 485 32.92 -23.03 -25.88
C ILE A 485 33.35 -24.46 -26.26
N SER A 486 34.12 -25.15 -25.41
CA SER A 486 34.46 -26.56 -25.63
C SER A 486 33.22 -27.46 -25.65
N LYS A 487 32.26 -27.25 -24.72
CA LYS A 487 31.00 -28.03 -24.71
C LYS A 487 30.07 -27.74 -25.90
N MET A 488 30.26 -26.63 -26.61
CA MET A 488 29.52 -26.32 -27.83
C MET A 488 30.19 -26.96 -29.06
N ALA A 489 31.52 -27.03 -29.10
CA ALA A 489 32.27 -27.73 -30.15
C ALA A 489 32.01 -29.24 -30.13
N ASP A 490 31.96 -29.86 -28.95
CA ASP A 490 31.69 -31.30 -28.80
C ASP A 490 30.27 -31.69 -29.25
N ARG A 491 29.31 -30.75 -29.22
CA ARG A 491 27.92 -31.00 -29.66
C ARG A 491 27.71 -30.87 -31.17
N GLU A 492 28.62 -30.21 -31.89
CA GLU A 492 28.57 -30.14 -33.35
C GLU A 492 29.20 -31.37 -34.02
N GLU A 493 30.11 -32.08 -33.34
CA GLU A 493 30.67 -33.35 -33.86
C GLU A 493 29.74 -34.57 -33.70
N GLU A 494 28.85 -34.59 -32.71
CA GLU A 494 27.91 -35.72 -32.51
C GLU A 494 26.64 -35.65 -33.39
N GLY A 495 26.39 -34.53 -34.08
CA GLY A 495 25.20 -34.32 -34.92
C GLY A 495 25.36 -34.67 -36.40
N GLY A 496 26.57 -34.98 -36.86
CA GLY A 496 26.92 -35.19 -38.27
C GLY A 496 27.10 -36.66 -38.64
N GLY A 497 26.09 -37.52 -38.47
CA GLY A 497 26.27 -38.94 -38.79
C GLY A 497 25.04 -39.83 -38.67
N ALA A 498 23.97 -39.56 -39.44
CA ALA A 498 23.03 -40.61 -39.86
C ALA A 498 22.31 -40.18 -41.14
N HIS A 499 22.63 -40.88 -42.22
CA HIS A 499 21.94 -40.90 -43.51
C HIS A 499 20.65 -41.71 -43.43
#